data_AF-W2YEX2-F1
#
_entry.id   AF-W2YEX2-F1
#
_cell.length_a   1.000
_cell.length_b   1.000
_cell.length_c   1.000
_cell.angle_alpha   90.00
_cell.angle_beta   90.00
_cell.angle_gamma   90.00
#
_symmetry.space_group_name_H-M   'P 1'
#
loop_
_entity.id
_entity.type
_entity.pdbx_description
1 polymer ?
#
loop_
_entity_poly.entity_id
_entity_poly.type
_entity_poly.pdbx_seq_one_letter_code
_entity_poly.pdbx_strand_id
1 'polypeptide(L)'
;MTTVLGPSAINKRTFTEWSECGKALDLICDTRNGTVTIPKEKIMKAELRVSTMLSCGTATKTQLLQLLGSLRHVTTCCTPARAFYQRLQSAATTTPRYKRLRLSEEAVEDLKWFRYILQHHERFNGIPVAQFCQRVDSDGARAHGRFR
;
A
#
# COMPACT_ATOMS: atom_id res chain seq x y z
N MET A 1 23.58 -22.95 6.34
CA MET A 1 24.51 -22.09 7.11
C MET A 1 24.05 -20.64 6.93
N THR A 2 23.64 -19.97 8.00
CA THR A 2 23.20 -18.57 7.96
C THR A 2 24.39 -17.69 8.32
N THR A 3 24.94 -16.97 7.35
CA THR A 3 26.05 -16.03 7.58
C THR A 3 25.50 -14.82 8.33
N VAL A 4 25.84 -14.69 9.61
CA VAL A 4 25.51 -13.50 10.39
C VAL A 4 26.51 -12.42 10.02
N LEU A 5 26.02 -11.41 9.32
CA LEU A 5 26.80 -10.26 8.90
C LEU A 5 27.07 -9.35 10.11
N GLY A 6 28.34 -8.98 10.33
CA GLY A 6 28.75 -8.12 11.44
C GLY A 6 28.25 -6.67 11.32
N PRO A 7 28.43 -5.84 12.37
CA PRO A 7 27.90 -4.47 12.42
C PRO A 7 28.42 -3.53 11.31
N SER A 8 29.51 -3.87 10.65
CA SER A 8 30.09 -3.11 9.52
C SER A 8 29.58 -3.58 8.14
N ALA A 9 28.72 -4.59 8.08
CA ALA A 9 28.26 -5.17 6.84
C ALA A 9 27.19 -4.31 6.18
N ILE A 10 27.59 -3.54 5.17
CA ILE A 10 26.71 -2.69 4.38
C ILE A 10 26.51 -3.31 2.99
N ASN A 11 25.25 -3.47 2.59
CA ASN A 11 24.90 -3.94 1.26
C ASN A 11 25.04 -2.80 0.24
N LYS A 12 26.25 -2.57 -0.29
CA LYS A 12 26.53 -1.45 -1.20
C LYS A 12 25.67 -1.44 -2.47
N ARG A 13 25.20 -2.59 -2.95
CA ARG A 13 24.30 -2.69 -4.13
C ARG A 13 22.89 -2.13 -3.90
N THR A 14 22.47 -1.89 -2.65
CA THR A 14 21.19 -1.25 -2.34
C THR A 14 21.32 0.26 -2.13
N PHE A 15 22.54 0.79 -2.19
CA PHE A 15 22.75 2.24 -2.12
C PHE A 15 22.29 2.86 -3.43
N THR A 16 21.51 3.93 -3.31
CA THR A 16 21.05 4.73 -4.46
C THR A 16 21.98 5.92 -4.59
N GLU A 17 22.42 6.23 -5.81
CA GLU A 17 23.19 7.45 -6.06
C GLU A 17 22.33 8.69 -5.76
N TRP A 18 23.00 9.80 -5.49
CA TRP A 18 22.33 11.08 -5.28
C TRP A 18 21.60 11.49 -6.55
N SER A 19 20.30 11.68 -6.44
CA SER A 19 19.44 12.08 -7.55
C SER A 19 18.27 12.91 -7.02
N GLU A 20 17.73 13.77 -7.88
CA GLU A 20 16.50 14.52 -7.61
C GLU A 20 15.27 13.58 -7.56
N CYS A 21 15.38 12.40 -8.17
CA CYS A 21 14.37 11.35 -8.10
C CYS A 21 14.95 10.13 -7.38
N GLY A 22 14.41 9.84 -6.19
CA GLY A 22 14.88 8.75 -5.33
C GLY A 22 13.77 7.79 -4.91
N LYS A 23 14.12 6.54 -4.61
CA LYS A 23 13.18 5.56 -4.05
C LYS A 23 13.33 5.49 -2.54
N ALA A 24 12.28 5.80 -1.79
CA ALA A 24 12.26 5.72 -0.32
C ALA A 24 10.93 5.12 0.16
N LEU A 25 10.98 4.22 1.15
CA LEU A 25 9.80 3.51 1.67
C LEU A 25 8.94 2.88 0.56
N ASP A 26 9.61 2.41 -0.49
CA ASP A 26 8.99 1.82 -1.66
C ASP A 26 8.11 2.77 -2.52
N LEU A 27 8.24 4.07 -2.30
CA LEU A 27 7.66 5.17 -3.07
C LEU A 27 8.77 5.90 -3.84
N ILE A 28 8.40 6.64 -4.88
CA ILE A 28 9.28 7.53 -5.64
C ILE A 28 9.08 8.93 -5.10
N CYS A 29 10.17 9.56 -4.64
CA CYS A 29 10.20 10.95 -4.23
C CYS A 29 10.91 11.74 -5.32
N ASP A 30 10.22 12.73 -5.87
CA ASP A 30 10.76 13.70 -6.83
C ASP A 30 10.90 15.04 -6.10
N THR A 31 12.14 15.44 -5.85
CA THR A 31 12.47 16.69 -5.13
C THR A 31 12.35 17.92 -6.02
N ARG A 32 12.40 17.77 -7.35
CA ARG A 32 12.23 18.88 -8.31
C ARG A 32 10.77 19.32 -8.33
N ASN A 33 9.85 18.37 -8.42
CA ASN A 33 8.41 18.64 -8.42
C ASN A 33 7.82 18.66 -7.01
N GLY A 34 8.58 18.23 -6.00
CA GLY A 34 8.12 18.17 -4.60
C GLY A 34 7.00 17.15 -4.40
N THR A 35 7.04 16.02 -5.14
CA THR A 35 5.96 15.02 -5.15
C THR A 35 6.43 13.64 -4.69
N VAL A 36 5.51 12.88 -4.11
CA VAL A 36 5.67 11.46 -3.77
C VAL A 36 4.66 10.65 -4.59
N THR A 37 5.15 9.64 -5.32
CA THR A 37 4.35 8.77 -6.18
C THR A 37 4.61 7.29 -5.90
N ILE A 38 3.65 6.45 -6.26
CA ILE A 38 3.75 4.99 -6.25
C ILE A 38 4.42 4.56 -7.55
N PRO A 39 5.46 3.70 -7.49
CA PRO A 39 6.07 3.13 -8.69
C PRO A 39 5.03 2.38 -9.55
N LYS A 40 5.17 2.49 -10.87
CA LYS A 40 4.25 1.89 -11.84
C LYS A 40 4.13 0.37 -11.66
N GLU A 41 5.22 -0.29 -11.32
CA GLU A 41 5.24 -1.74 -11.10
C GLU A 41 4.36 -2.14 -9.91
N LYS A 42 4.30 -1.30 -8.87
CA LYS A 42 3.43 -1.53 -7.71
C LYS A 42 1.97 -1.28 -8.04
N ILE A 43 1.67 -0.28 -8.86
CA ILE A 43 0.32 -0.01 -9.37
C ILE A 43 -0.19 -1.21 -10.16
N MET A 44 0.58 -1.68 -11.15
CA MET A 44 0.22 -2.84 -11.98
C MET A 44 0.01 -4.10 -11.13
N LYS A 45 0.88 -4.33 -10.15
CA LYS A 45 0.74 -5.46 -9.23
C LYS A 45 -0.53 -5.37 -8.37
N ALA A 46 -0.88 -4.18 -7.89
CA ALA A 46 -2.11 -3.96 -7.15
C ALA A 46 -3.34 -4.18 -8.05
N GLU A 47 -3.33 -3.64 -9.26
CA GLU A 47 -4.43 -3.75 -10.22
C GLU A 47 -4.68 -5.22 -10.62
N LEU A 48 -3.62 -5.97 -10.88
CA LEU A 48 -3.71 -7.40 -11.15
C LEU A 48 -4.39 -8.14 -10.00
N ARG A 49 -3.97 -7.89 -8.76
CA ARG A 49 -4.55 -8.55 -7.57
C ARG A 49 -6.01 -8.18 -7.34
N VAL A 50 -6.37 -6.91 -7.52
CA VAL A 50 -7.76 -6.45 -7.43
C VAL A 50 -8.60 -7.17 -8.49
N SER A 51 -8.12 -7.19 -9.73
CA SER A 51 -8.83 -7.82 -10.85
C SER A 51 -9.01 -9.32 -10.65
N THR A 52 -7.96 -10.04 -10.23
CA THR A 52 -8.07 -11.47 -9.89
C THR A 52 -9.10 -11.72 -8.79
N MET A 53 -9.11 -10.90 -7.74
CA MET A 53 -10.00 -11.10 -6.61
C MET A 53 -11.47 -10.80 -6.97
N LEU A 54 -11.71 -9.80 -7.82
CA LEU A 54 -13.03 -9.53 -8.40
C LEU A 54 -13.51 -10.69 -9.28
N SER A 55 -12.64 -11.26 -10.12
CA SER A 55 -13.01 -12.39 -11.00
C SER A 55 -13.30 -13.68 -10.23
N CYS A 56 -12.58 -13.95 -9.13
CA CYS A 56 -12.81 -15.16 -8.33
C CYS A 56 -14.06 -15.10 -7.45
N GLY A 57 -14.52 -13.90 -7.05
CA GLY A 57 -15.65 -13.69 -6.12
C GLY A 57 -15.45 -14.26 -4.71
N THR A 58 -14.33 -14.94 -4.47
CA THR A 58 -13.98 -15.59 -3.22
C THR A 58 -12.50 -15.38 -2.92
N ALA A 59 -12.16 -15.23 -1.65
CA ALA A 59 -10.79 -14.99 -1.22
C ALA A 59 -10.48 -15.74 0.07
N THR A 60 -9.24 -16.18 0.22
CA THR A 60 -8.70 -16.62 1.52
C THR A 60 -8.22 -15.40 2.31
N LYS A 61 -8.12 -15.55 3.64
CA LYS A 61 -7.51 -14.51 4.50
C LYS A 61 -6.12 -14.09 3.99
N THR A 62 -5.31 -15.05 3.55
CA THR A 62 -3.97 -14.79 3.01
C THR A 62 -4.02 -13.96 1.74
N GLN A 63 -4.90 -14.28 0.79
CA GLN A 63 -5.07 -13.50 -0.45
C GLN A 63 -5.52 -12.08 -0.14
N LEU A 64 -6.45 -11.91 0.80
CA LEU A 64 -6.95 -10.60 1.21
C LEU A 64 -5.86 -9.76 1.90
N LEU A 65 -5.06 -10.37 2.80
CA LEU A 65 -3.92 -9.69 3.43
C LEU A 65 -2.82 -9.34 2.43
N GLN A 66 -2.55 -10.21 1.45
CA GLN A 66 -1.62 -9.91 0.38
C GLN A 66 -2.11 -8.71 -0.44
N LEU A 67 -3.41 -8.68 -0.79
CA LEU A 67 -4.01 -7.56 -1.49
C LEU A 67 -3.88 -6.27 -0.68
N LEU A 68 -4.25 -6.28 0.60
CA LEU A 68 -4.12 -5.12 1.49
C LEU A 68 -2.67 -4.64 1.53
N GLY A 69 -1.69 -5.55 1.61
CA GLY A 69 -0.27 -5.19 1.51
C GLY A 69 0.10 -4.42 0.25
N SER A 70 -0.46 -4.80 -0.92
CA SER A 70 -0.27 -4.04 -2.16
C SER A 70 -1.02 -2.70 -2.19
N LEU A 71 -2.19 -2.62 -1.57
CA LEU A 71 -3.01 -1.40 -1.53
C LEU A 71 -2.52 -0.38 -0.52
N ARG A 72 -1.68 -0.76 0.45
CA ARG A 72 -1.17 0.15 1.49
C ARG A 72 -0.49 1.40 0.91
N HIS A 73 0.27 1.27 -0.18
CA HIS A 73 0.90 2.42 -0.82
C HIS A 73 -0.10 3.32 -1.54
N VAL A 74 -1.21 2.75 -2.03
CA VAL A 74 -2.31 3.47 -2.68
C VAL A 74 -3.00 4.39 -1.68
N THR A 75 -3.25 3.93 -0.45
CA THR A 75 -3.89 4.73 0.58
C THR A 75 -3.00 5.85 1.12
N THR A 76 -1.68 5.71 0.99
CA THR A 76 -0.73 6.78 1.33
C THR A 76 -0.86 7.95 0.37
N CYS A 77 -1.04 7.70 -0.92
CA CYS A 77 -1.16 8.76 -1.95
C CYS A 77 -2.62 9.21 -2.13
N CYS A 78 -3.60 8.31 -2.05
CA CYS A 78 -5.02 8.61 -2.21
C CYS A 78 -5.75 8.51 -0.85
N THR A 79 -5.99 9.65 -0.19
CA THR A 79 -6.65 9.69 1.12
C THR A 79 -8.07 9.09 1.12
N PRO A 80 -8.94 9.34 0.12
CA PRO A 80 -10.26 8.72 0.08
C PRO A 80 -10.21 7.19 0.07
N ALA A 81 -9.16 6.60 -0.52
CA ALA A 81 -8.98 5.15 -0.56
C ALA A 81 -8.79 4.50 0.82
N ARG A 82 -8.44 5.30 1.84
CA ARG A 82 -8.24 4.82 3.21
C ARG A 82 -9.53 4.24 3.82
N ALA A 83 -10.70 4.82 3.50
CA ALA A 83 -11.98 4.32 3.99
C ALA A 83 -12.27 2.90 3.45
N PHE A 84 -12.08 2.71 2.13
CA PHE A 84 -12.23 1.42 1.47
C PHE A 84 -11.25 0.39 2.04
N TYR A 85 -10.01 0.80 2.26
CA TYR A 85 -8.97 -0.05 2.86
C TYR A 85 -9.34 -0.53 4.26
N GLN A 86 -9.83 0.38 5.12
CA GLN A 86 -10.20 0.05 6.49
C GLN A 86 -11.34 -0.97 6.54
N ARG A 87 -12.34 -0.85 5.66
CA ARG A 87 -13.43 -1.84 5.55
C ARG A 87 -12.92 -3.21 5.12
N LEU A 88 -12.08 -3.26 4.08
CA LEU A 88 -11.45 -4.51 3.64
C LEU A 88 -10.55 -5.12 4.73
N GLN A 89 -9.83 -4.30 5.49
CA GLN A 89 -8.99 -4.75 6.61
C GLN A 89 -9.83 -5.32 7.77
N SER A 90 -10.94 -4.69 8.11
CA SER A 90 -11.89 -5.21 9.11
C SER A 90 -12.45 -6.56 8.69
N ALA A 91 -12.84 -6.70 7.41
CA ALA A 91 -13.29 -7.98 6.85
C ALA A 91 -12.18 -9.05 6.92
N ALA A 92 -10.93 -8.69 6.60
CA ALA A 92 -9.79 -9.62 6.69
C ALA A 92 -9.51 -10.09 8.12
N THR A 93 -9.70 -9.20 9.09
CA THR A 93 -9.38 -9.46 10.51
C THR A 93 -10.37 -10.44 11.13
N THR A 94 -11.66 -10.26 10.84
CA THR A 94 -12.76 -11.12 11.30
C THR A 94 -12.81 -12.49 10.61
N THR A 95 -12.15 -12.65 9.46
CA THR A 95 -12.15 -13.90 8.70
C THR A 95 -11.29 -14.99 9.37
N PRO A 96 -11.79 -16.24 9.51
CA PRO A 96 -11.01 -17.38 10.00
C PRO A 96 -9.85 -17.74 9.06
N ARG A 97 -8.73 -18.21 9.62
CA ARG A 97 -7.46 -18.40 8.90
C ARG A 97 -7.53 -19.38 7.73
N TYR A 98 -8.34 -20.42 7.83
CA TYR A 98 -8.39 -21.54 6.86
C TYR A 98 -9.70 -21.62 6.06
N LYS A 99 -10.56 -20.60 6.12
CA LYS A 99 -11.80 -20.57 5.34
C LYS A 99 -11.66 -19.69 4.10
N ARG A 100 -12.31 -20.10 3.02
CA ARG A 100 -12.54 -19.27 1.85
C ARG A 100 -13.77 -18.41 2.13
N LEU A 101 -13.60 -17.10 2.05
CA LEU A 101 -14.65 -16.09 2.26
C LEU A 101 -15.26 -15.74 0.90
N ARG A 102 -16.60 -15.70 0.82
CA ARG A 102 -17.29 -14.97 -0.24
C ARG A 102 -17.22 -13.48 0.06
N LEU A 103 -16.75 -12.69 -0.90
CA LEU A 103 -16.69 -11.25 -0.75
C LEU A 103 -18.11 -10.71 -0.55
N SER A 104 -18.30 -9.85 0.45
CA SER A 104 -19.56 -9.11 0.59
C SER A 104 -19.72 -8.14 -0.58
N GLU A 105 -20.95 -7.75 -0.87
CA GLU A 105 -21.23 -6.76 -1.90
C GLU A 105 -20.49 -5.44 -1.66
N GLU A 106 -20.43 -4.99 -0.40
CA GLU A 106 -19.64 -3.83 0.02
C GLU A 106 -18.15 -3.98 -0.29
N ALA A 107 -17.57 -5.16 -0.01
CA ALA A 107 -16.17 -5.43 -0.31
C ALA A 107 -15.91 -5.45 -1.82
N VAL A 108 -16.87 -5.94 -2.61
CA VAL A 108 -16.78 -5.91 -4.09
C VAL A 108 -16.80 -4.47 -4.60
N GLU A 109 -17.68 -3.61 -4.07
CA GLU A 109 -17.70 -2.18 -4.43
C GLU A 109 -16.41 -1.47 -4.03
N ASP A 110 -15.86 -1.73 -2.84
CA ASP A 110 -14.57 -1.19 -2.41
C ASP A 110 -13.44 -1.57 -3.38
N LEU A 111 -13.44 -2.82 -3.86
CA LEU A 111 -12.47 -3.29 -4.85
C LEU A 111 -12.66 -2.65 -6.22
N LYS A 112 -13.90 -2.41 -6.65
CA LYS A 112 -14.19 -1.66 -7.89
C LYS A 112 -13.66 -0.23 -7.80
N TRP A 113 -13.82 0.44 -6.66
CA TRP A 113 -13.22 1.75 -6.41
C TRP A 113 -11.70 1.72 -6.46
N PHE A 114 -11.06 0.72 -5.83
CA PHE A 114 -9.61 0.54 -5.95
C PHE A 114 -9.16 0.35 -7.39
N ARG A 115 -9.87 -0.49 -8.17
CA ARG A 115 -9.58 -0.68 -9.60
C ARG A 115 -9.67 0.64 -10.36
N TYR A 116 -10.70 1.44 -10.12
CA TYR A 116 -10.87 2.74 -10.76
C TYR A 116 -9.72 3.71 -10.43
N ILE A 117 -9.33 3.79 -9.16
CA ILE A 117 -8.20 4.63 -8.71
C ILE A 117 -6.89 4.18 -9.36
N LEU A 118 -6.65 2.86 -9.45
CA LEU A 118 -5.45 2.29 -10.04
C LEU A 118 -5.38 2.52 -11.56
N GLN A 119 -6.51 2.42 -12.26
CA GLN A 119 -6.60 2.68 -13.70
C GLN A 119 -6.40 4.15 -14.06
N HIS A 120 -6.82 5.05 -13.17
CA HIS A 120 -6.65 6.49 -13.33
C HIS A 120 -5.46 7.01 -12.51
N HIS A 121 -4.38 6.22 -12.43
CA HIS A 121 -3.24 6.54 -11.58
C HIS A 121 -2.64 7.91 -11.90
N GLU A 122 -2.63 8.37 -13.15
CA GLU A 122 -2.12 9.70 -13.52
C GLU A 122 -2.80 10.86 -12.76
N ARG A 123 -4.05 10.66 -12.29
CA ARG A 123 -4.81 11.66 -11.53
C ARG A 123 -4.70 11.50 -10.02
N PHE A 124 -4.48 10.27 -9.53
CA PHE A 124 -4.53 9.92 -8.11
C PHE A 124 -3.16 9.56 -7.51
N ASN A 125 -2.14 9.39 -8.37
CA ASN A 125 -0.78 9.07 -8.00
C ASN A 125 0.06 10.34 -8.02
N GLY A 126 0.52 10.79 -6.85
CA GLY A 126 1.24 12.05 -6.72
C GLY A 126 0.62 12.91 -5.65
N ILE A 127 1.28 12.98 -4.51
CA ILE A 127 0.96 13.94 -3.47
C ILE A 127 2.15 14.85 -3.21
N PRO A 128 1.92 16.13 -2.84
CA PRO A 128 2.99 16.98 -2.35
C PRO A 128 3.70 16.33 -1.16
N VAL A 129 5.03 16.43 -1.10
CA VAL A 129 5.85 15.92 0.01
C VAL A 129 5.36 16.45 1.37
N ALA A 130 4.94 17.72 1.43
CA ALA A 130 4.36 18.31 2.65
C ALA A 130 3.12 17.54 3.15
N GLN A 131 2.24 17.12 2.24
CA GLN A 131 1.06 16.31 2.60
C GLN A 131 1.48 14.91 3.04
N PHE A 132 2.51 14.33 2.44
CA PHE A 132 3.06 13.04 2.85
C PHE A 132 3.60 13.10 4.30
N CYS A 133 4.41 14.12 4.63
CA CYS A 133 4.98 14.28 5.98
C CYS A 133 3.89 14.42 7.06
N GLN A 134 2.90 15.29 6.85
CA GLN A 134 1.78 15.47 7.79
C GLN A 134 1.03 14.15 8.07
N ARG A 135 0.93 13.27 7.06
CA ARG A 135 0.27 11.97 7.20
C ARG A 135 1.09 10.98 8.01
N VAL A 136 2.41 10.95 7.82
CA VAL A 136 3.32 10.11 8.61
C VAL A 136 3.26 10.51 10.08
N ASP A 137 3.26 11.81 10.37
CA ASP A 137 3.17 12.33 11.73
C ASP A 137 1.84 11.98 12.40
N SER A 138 0.73 12.08 11.65
CA SER A 138 -0.60 11.73 12.13
C SER A 138 -0.77 10.23 12.44
N ASP A 139 -0.21 9.35 11.59
CA ASP A 139 -0.25 7.91 11.81
C ASP A 139 0.73 7.48 12.92
N GLY A 140 1.86 8.19 13.09
CA GLY A 140 2.79 8.04 14.22
C GLY A 140 2.20 8.47 15.55
N ALA A 141 1.50 9.61 15.59
CA ALA A 141 0.78 10.09 16.78
C ALA A 141 -0.34 9.12 17.19
N ARG A 142 -1.03 8.49 16.23
CA ARG A 142 -2.03 7.43 16.50
C ARG A 142 -1.43 6.15 17.09
N ALA A 143 -0.17 5.83 16.79
CA ALA A 143 0.51 4.67 17.38
C ALA A 143 0.92 4.92 18.85
N HIS A 144 1.29 6.15 19.20
CA HIS A 144 1.64 6.53 20.58
C HIS A 144 0.42 6.80 21.49
N GLY A 145 -0.77 7.00 20.94
CA GLY A 145 -2.00 7.22 21.71
C GLY A 145 -2.70 5.97 22.28
N ARG A 146 -2.12 4.76 22.12
CA ARG A 146 -2.72 3.49 22.62
C ARG A 146 -2.13 2.96 23.93
N PHE A 147 -1.26 3.73 24.58
CA PHE A 147 -0.81 3.47 25.95
C PHE A 147 -1.17 4.67 26.83
N ARG A 148 -2.45 4.80 27.17
CA ARG A 148 -2.91 5.49 28.38
C ARG A 148 -4.06 4.70 28.96
#